data_AF-A0A2K3MEH3-F1
#
_entry.id   AF-A0A2K3MEH3-F1
#
_cell.length_a   1.000
_cell.length_b   1.000
_cell.length_c   1.000
_cell.angle_alpha   90.00
_cell.angle_beta   90.00
_cell.angle_gamma   90.00
#
_symmetry.space_group_name_H-M   'P 1'
#
loop_
_entity.id
_entity.type
_entity.pdbx_description
1 polymer ?
#
loop_
_entity_poly.entity_id
_entity_poly.type
_entity_poly.pdbx_seq_one_letter_code
_entity_poly.pdbx_strand_id
1 'polypeptide(L)'
;GQGHEGGIFTVEAPIHASNVQVIDPVTGRPCKVGTKYLEDGTKVRVSRGIGASGSIIPRPEILKIRTTPRPSVGKSLLVPQSSENAALYYCKFSVPNIS
;
A
#
# COMPACT_ATOMS: atom_id res chain seq x y z
N GLY A 1 -10.89 -23.60 28.22
CA GLY A 1 -10.03 -22.73 27.41
C GLY A 1 -9.70 -21.52 28.24
N GLN A 2 -8.43 -21.35 28.58
CA GLN A 2 -7.95 -20.34 29.51
C GLN A 2 -7.95 -18.93 28.88
N GLY A 3 -8.46 -17.94 29.62
CA GLY A 3 -7.97 -16.56 29.55
C GLY A 3 -8.86 -15.51 28.90
N HIS A 4 -10.12 -15.36 29.31
CA HIS A 4 -10.82 -14.07 29.11
C HIS A 4 -11.28 -13.55 30.47
N GLU A 5 -10.61 -12.51 30.94
CA GLU A 5 -11.11 -11.69 32.04
C GLU A 5 -12.43 -11.06 31.58
N GLY A 6 -13.51 -11.34 32.30
CA GLY A 6 -14.82 -10.78 32.00
C GLY A 6 -14.78 -9.26 32.13
N GLY A 7 -15.16 -8.56 31.07
CA GLY A 7 -15.20 -7.10 31.01
C GLY A 7 -16.14 -6.61 29.90
N ILE A 8 -16.59 -5.36 29.99
CA ILE A 8 -17.37 -4.73 28.93
C ILE A 8 -16.39 -4.33 27.83
N PHE A 9 -16.36 -5.11 26.76
CA PHE A 9 -15.59 -4.78 25.56
C PHE A 9 -16.46 -3.95 24.62
N THR A 10 -16.08 -2.69 24.39
CA THR A 10 -16.71 -1.87 23.35
C THR A 10 -16.17 -2.31 21.99
N VAL A 11 -16.97 -3.07 21.25
CA VAL A 11 -16.69 -3.47 19.87
C VAL A 11 -17.36 -2.47 18.93
N GLU A 12 -16.67 -2.07 17.87
CA GLU A 12 -17.21 -1.16 16.86
C GLU A 12 -18.31 -1.83 16.02
N ALA A 13 -19.41 -1.11 15.78
CA ALA A 13 -20.51 -1.57 14.94
C ALA A 13 -20.30 -1.12 13.48
N PRO A 14 -20.70 -1.93 12.48
CA PRO A 14 -20.56 -1.56 11.08
C PRO A 14 -21.48 -0.39 10.73
N ILE A 15 -20.94 0.58 9.98
CA ILE A 15 -21.68 1.71 9.42
C ILE A 15 -21.82 1.55 7.90
N HIS A 16 -22.98 1.94 7.35
CA HIS A 16 -23.20 1.88 5.90
C HIS A 16 -22.39 2.94 5.15
N ALA A 17 -21.86 2.60 3.98
CA ALA A 17 -20.96 3.45 3.20
C ALA A 17 -21.56 4.79 2.76
N SER A 18 -22.89 4.90 2.67
CA SER A 18 -23.58 6.17 2.36
C SER A 18 -23.41 7.23 3.44
N ASN A 19 -23.12 6.82 4.67
CA ASN A 19 -23.06 7.72 5.84
C ASN A 19 -21.62 8.16 6.14
N VAL A 20 -20.66 7.83 5.27
CA VAL A 20 -19.24 8.15 5.44
C VAL A 20 -18.74 8.89 4.20
N GLN A 21 -17.88 9.91 4.40
CA GLN A 21 -17.25 10.68 3.34
C GLN A 21 -15.74 10.77 3.55
N VAL A 22 -15.00 11.00 2.47
CA VAL A 22 -13.55 11.18 2.53
C VAL A 22 -13.23 12.63 2.90
N ILE A 23 -12.28 12.81 3.79
CA ILE A 23 -11.81 14.13 4.24
C ILE A 23 -10.69 14.61 3.30
N ASP A 24 -10.74 15.89 2.92
CA ASP A 24 -9.66 16.54 2.19
C ASP A 24 -8.47 16.80 3.15
N PRO A 25 -7.24 16.35 2.84
CA PRO A 25 -6.08 16.54 3.73
C PRO A 25 -5.74 18.00 4.02
N VAL A 26 -6.11 18.94 3.15
CA VAL A 26 -5.75 20.36 3.30
C VAL A 26 -6.81 21.11 4.10
N THR A 27 -8.09 20.94 3.76
CA THR A 27 -9.17 21.76 4.34
C THR A 27 -9.89 21.07 5.49
N GLY A 28 -9.69 19.77 5.69
CA GLY A 28 -10.38 18.99 6.73
C GLY A 28 -11.89 18.85 6.50
N ARG A 29 -12.40 19.25 5.32
CA ARG A 29 -13.82 19.22 4.99
C ARG A 29 -14.19 17.90 4.28
N PRO A 30 -15.44 17.42 4.43
CA PRO A 30 -15.93 16.30 3.65
C PRO A 30 -15.97 16.67 2.17
N CYS A 31 -15.36 15.82 1.33
CA CYS A 31 -15.27 16.07 -0.11
C CYS A 31 -15.66 14.83 -0.92
N LYS A 32 -16.11 15.06 -2.16
CA LYS A 32 -16.31 13.97 -3.13
C LYS A 32 -14.98 13.68 -3.82
N VAL A 33 -14.78 12.45 -4.27
CA VAL A 33 -13.54 12.06 -4.95
C VAL A 33 -13.78 11.88 -6.45
N GLY A 34 -12.93 12.48 -7.27
CA GLY A 34 -12.78 12.18 -8.69
C GLY A 34 -11.46 11.46 -8.98
N THR A 35 -11.31 10.92 -10.18
CA THR A 35 -10.03 10.35 -10.66
C THR A 35 -9.46 11.22 -11.77
N LYS A 36 -8.17 11.54 -11.70
CA LYS A 36 -7.43 12.18 -12.79
C LYS A 36 -6.18 11.36 -13.10
N TYR A 37 -5.72 11.45 -14.35
CA TYR A 37 -4.43 10.93 -14.76
C TYR A 37 -3.42 12.08 -14.73
N LEU A 38 -2.24 11.82 -14.18
CA LEU A 38 -1.09 12.71 -14.29
C LEU A 38 -0.37 12.46 -15.62
N GLU A 39 0.55 13.35 -15.97
CA GLU A 39 1.36 13.22 -17.19
C GLU A 39 2.25 11.95 -17.16
N ASP A 40 2.62 11.49 -15.96
CA ASP A 40 3.35 10.24 -15.72
C ASP A 40 2.49 8.97 -15.93
N GLY A 41 1.23 9.10 -16.36
CA GLY A 41 0.29 7.99 -16.54
C GLY A 41 -0.30 7.40 -15.25
N THR A 42 0.10 7.92 -14.08
CA THR A 42 -0.40 7.44 -12.79
C THR A 42 -1.82 7.95 -12.51
N LYS A 43 -2.72 7.05 -12.09
CA LYS A 43 -4.10 7.38 -11.71
C LYS A 43 -4.16 7.86 -10.25
N VAL A 44 -4.53 9.12 -10.06
CA VAL A 44 -4.64 9.74 -8.74
C VAL A 44 -6.09 10.11 -8.41
N ARG A 45 -6.42 10.06 -7.12
CA ARG A 45 -7.71 10.53 -6.59
C ARG A 45 -7.59 12.03 -6.31
N VAL A 46 -8.59 12.80 -6.72
CA VAL A 46 -8.62 14.27 -6.58
C VAL A 46 -9.90 14.69 -5.87
N SER A 47 -9.81 15.61 -4.90
CA SER A 47 -10.99 16.14 -4.22
C SER A 47 -11.83 17.02 -5.16
N ARG A 48 -13.17 16.85 -5.14
CA ARG A 48 -14.17 17.63 -5.91
C ARG A 48 -15.27 18.11 -4.97
N GLY A 49 -15.65 19.39 -5.06
CA GLY A 49 -16.80 19.95 -4.34
C GLY A 49 -16.60 21.39 -3.86
N ILE A 50 -17.66 21.97 -3.29
CA ILE A 50 -17.66 23.29 -2.65
C ILE A 50 -16.85 23.18 -1.35
N GLY A 51 -15.59 23.62 -1.39
CA GLY A 51 -14.63 23.53 -0.29
C GLY A 51 -13.47 22.54 -0.48
N ALA A 52 -13.37 21.91 -1.65
CA ALA A 52 -12.25 21.02 -2.00
C ALA A 52 -11.14 21.82 -2.73
N SER A 53 -9.89 21.66 -2.29
CA SER A 53 -8.72 22.37 -2.87
C SER A 53 -8.23 21.75 -4.18
N GLY A 54 -8.90 20.71 -4.69
CA GLY A 54 -8.42 19.94 -5.84
C GLY A 54 -7.17 19.13 -5.53
N SER A 55 -6.93 18.86 -4.24
CA SER A 55 -5.75 18.17 -3.76
C SER A 55 -5.78 16.69 -4.11
N ILE A 56 -4.59 16.13 -4.34
CA ILE A 56 -4.41 14.71 -4.62
C ILE A 56 -4.53 13.96 -3.28
N ILE A 57 -5.54 13.10 -3.17
CA ILE A 57 -5.73 12.22 -2.01
C ILE A 57 -4.97 10.92 -2.32
N PRO A 58 -3.76 10.70 -1.76
CA PRO A 58 -3.00 9.51 -2.07
C PRO A 58 -3.69 8.27 -1.52
N ARG A 59 -3.42 7.12 -2.14
CA ARG A 59 -3.85 5.84 -1.58
C ARG A 59 -3.07 5.59 -0.27
N PRO A 60 -3.75 5.41 0.88
CA PRO A 60 -3.09 5.18 2.15
C PRO A 60 -2.32 3.85 2.13
N GLU A 61 -1.24 3.80 2.91
CA GLU A 61 -0.31 2.66 2.92
C GLU A 61 -0.93 1.37 3.44
N ILE A 62 -1.94 1.47 4.32
CA ILE A 62 -2.64 0.32 4.88
C ILE A 62 -3.25 -0.60 3.81
N LEU A 63 -3.66 -0.03 2.66
CA LEU A 63 -4.23 -0.80 1.56
C LEU A 63 -3.18 -1.46 0.65
N LYS A 64 -1.89 -1.26 0.91
CA LYS A 64 -0.78 -1.87 0.16
C LYS A 64 -0.25 -3.13 0.86
N ILE A 65 -0.47 -3.22 2.17
CA ILE A 65 0.00 -4.33 3.00
C ILE A 65 -0.94 -5.52 2.80
N ARG A 66 -0.37 -6.73 2.70
CA ARG A 66 -1.15 -7.96 2.71
C ARG A 66 -1.62 -8.26 4.13
N THR A 67 -2.90 -8.58 4.30
CA THR A 67 -3.49 -8.96 5.60
C THR A 67 -2.77 -10.16 6.22
N THR A 68 -2.22 -11.04 5.39
CA THR A 68 -1.38 -12.16 5.82
C THR A 68 0.06 -11.95 5.29
N PRO A 69 1.05 -11.80 6.18
CA PRO A 69 2.43 -11.73 5.74
C PRO A 69 2.82 -13.07 5.11
N ARG A 70 3.61 -13.02 4.03
CA ARG A 70 4.19 -14.26 3.49
C ARG A 70 5.12 -14.82 4.57
N PRO A 71 4.96 -16.07 5.01
CA PRO A 71 5.94 -16.68 5.89
C PRO A 71 7.30 -16.64 5.18
N SER A 72 8.28 -15.99 5.78
CA SER A 72 9.63 -15.86 5.22
C SER A 72 10.42 -17.17 5.30
N VAL A 73 10.00 -18.10 6.17
CA VAL A 73 10.66 -19.37 6.43
C VAL A 73 9.64 -20.50 6.34
N GLY A 74 9.93 -21.50 5.50
CA GLY A 74 9.19 -22.75 5.48
C GLY A 74 8.40 -23.05 4.20
N LYS A 75 9.11 -23.16 3.07
CA LYS A 75 8.91 -24.22 2.07
C LYS A 75 10.25 -24.37 1.35
N SER A 76 10.79 -25.58 1.35
CA SER A 76 12.08 -25.96 0.78
C SER A 76 12.12 -25.91 -0.75
N LEU A 77 11.63 -24.82 -1.34
CA LEU A 77 11.76 -24.52 -2.76
C LEU A 77 11.98 -23.02 -2.93
N LEU A 78 13.14 -22.69 -3.53
CA LEU A 78 13.56 -21.42 -4.13
C LEU A 78 14.38 -20.46 -3.24
N VAL A 79 15.69 -20.55 -3.46
CA VAL A 79 16.72 -19.51 -3.54
C VAL A 79 16.54 -18.27 -2.63
N PRO A 80 17.45 -18.03 -1.65
CA PRO A 80 17.44 -16.77 -0.90
C PRO A 80 17.70 -15.60 -1.86
N GLN A 81 16.90 -14.53 -1.78
CA GLN A 81 17.01 -13.33 -2.64
C GLN A 81 18.40 -12.67 -2.61
N SER A 82 19.27 -13.04 -1.67
CA SER A 82 20.66 -12.62 -1.63
C SER A 82 21.54 -13.15 -2.78
N SER A 83 21.09 -14.15 -3.55
CA SER A 83 21.89 -14.69 -4.68
C SER A 83 21.48 -14.17 -6.07
N GLU A 84 20.39 -13.43 -6.22
CA GLU A 84 20.01 -12.85 -7.52
C GLU A 84 21.05 -11.83 -8.00
N ASN A 85 21.72 -11.14 -7.06
CA ASN A 85 22.75 -10.15 -7.38
C ASN A 85 24.16 -10.75 -7.59
N ALA A 86 24.38 -12.03 -7.31
CA ALA A 86 25.70 -12.67 -7.46
C ALA A 86 26.01 -13.05 -8.92
N ALA A 87 24.99 -13.42 -9.71
CA ALA A 87 25.17 -13.83 -11.11
C ALA A 87 25.62 -12.68 -12.03
N LEU A 88 25.22 -11.44 -11.73
CA LEU A 88 25.68 -10.26 -12.47
C LEU A 88 27.14 -9.90 -12.17
N TYR A 89 27.66 -10.27 -11.00
CA TYR A 89 29.03 -9.94 -10.60
C TYR A 89 30.07 -10.80 -11.32
N TYR A 90 29.80 -12.09 -11.54
CA TYR A 90 30.74 -12.99 -12.22
C TYR A 90 30.76 -12.84 -13.75
N CYS A 91 29.68 -12.37 -14.37
CA CYS A 91 29.62 -12.22 -15.84
C CYS A 91 30.37 -10.97 -16.36
N LYS A 92 30.57 -9.92 -15.53
CA LYS A 92 31.31 -8.71 -15.95
C LYS A 92 32.83 -8.83 -15.90
N PHE A 93 33.39 -9.83 -15.20
CA PHE A 93 34.85 -9.99 -15.05
C PHE A 93 35.50 -10.95 -16.07
N SER A 94 34.72 -11.61 -16.93
CA SER A 94 35.23 -12.61 -17.89
C SER A 94 35.05 -12.16 -19.35
N VAL A 95 35.50 -10.95 -19.68
CA VAL A 95 35.82 -10.61 -21.08
C VAL A 95 37.32 -10.35 -21.16
N PRO A 96 38.18 -11.36 -21.39
CA PRO A 96 39.53 -11.10 -21.83
C PRO A 96 39.47 -10.47 -23.22
N ASN A 97 40.10 -9.30 -23.34
CA ASN A 97 40.51 -8.70 -24.61
C ASN A 97 41.13 -9.81 -25.48
N ILE A 98 40.46 -10.19 -26.55
CA ILE A 98 41.10 -10.88 -27.67
C ILE A 98 41.36 -9.79 -28.70
N SER A 99 42.65 -9.53 -28.89
CA SER A 99 43.30 -8.80 -29.97
C SER A 99 42.77 -9.19 -31.35
#